data_AF-A0A0H5DIR2-F1
#
_entry.id   AF-A0A0H5DIR2-F1
#
_cell.length_a   1.000
_cell.length_b   1.000
_cell.length_c   1.000
_cell.angle_alpha   90.00
_cell.angle_beta   90.00
_cell.angle_gamma   90.00
#
_symmetry.space_group_name_H-M   'P 1'
#
loop_
_entity.id
_entity.type
_entity.pdbx_description
1 polymer ?
#
loop_
_entity_poly.entity_id
_entity_poly.type
_entity_poly.pdbx_seq_one_letter_code
_entity_poly.pdbx_strand_id
1 'polypeptide(L)'
;MRKLLLLLGFAVAGCNMSVDTGPVSAPPVRSGPVEGMSPAEANSAFVAVTRAVEPVSEQECRARTQGLNCDFLIRIDPDPNAPPNAYQSLNRSGRPVITFTRAMLGQIANRDELAFVMSHEAAHHIRGHLARKQQSAVAGSILLAGLASATGASNAGIARAQDIGAIVGARTYSKDFELEADELGTIITHKAGYRPSVGVRFFNRLPDPGDRFLGSHPANPDRVRIVNETIRRYNLN
;
A
#
# COMPACT_ATOMS: atom_id res chain seq x y z
N MET A 1 -52.93 -59.54 -41.42
CA MET A 1 -52.49 -58.16 -41.12
C MET A 1 -52.67 -57.92 -39.63
N ARG A 2 -51.60 -58.04 -38.83
CA ARG A 2 -51.63 -57.84 -37.37
C ARG A 2 -50.31 -57.17 -36.99
N LYS A 3 -50.36 -55.88 -36.65
CA LYS A 3 -49.19 -55.11 -36.20
C LYS A 3 -48.96 -55.43 -34.72
N LEU A 4 -47.80 -55.99 -34.39
CA LEU A 4 -47.31 -56.12 -33.02
C LEU A 4 -46.35 -54.94 -32.78
N LEU A 5 -46.73 -54.00 -31.91
CA LEU A 5 -45.83 -52.96 -31.43
C LEU A 5 -44.92 -53.56 -30.36
N LEU A 6 -43.62 -53.62 -30.64
CA LEU A 6 -42.57 -53.85 -29.65
C LEU A 6 -42.03 -52.50 -29.19
N LEU A 7 -42.37 -52.13 -27.95
CA LEU A 7 -41.77 -51.01 -27.22
C LEU A 7 -40.39 -51.43 -26.72
N LEU A 8 -39.33 -50.90 -27.34
CA LEU A 8 -37.96 -51.00 -26.82
C LEU A 8 -37.78 -49.93 -25.74
N GLY A 9 -37.73 -50.33 -24.47
CA GLY A 9 -37.34 -49.45 -23.37
C GLY A 9 -35.83 -49.24 -23.38
N PHE A 10 -35.38 -48.02 -23.67
CA PHE A 10 -34.00 -47.59 -23.43
C PHE A 10 -33.84 -47.25 -21.94
N ALA A 11 -33.14 -48.10 -21.19
CA ALA A 11 -32.66 -47.75 -19.85
C ALA A 11 -31.42 -46.87 -20.01
N VAL A 12 -31.57 -45.57 -19.73
CA VAL A 12 -30.44 -44.64 -19.63
C VAL A 12 -29.86 -44.80 -18.22
N ALA A 13 -28.68 -45.42 -18.13
CA ALA A 13 -27.88 -45.44 -16.90
C ALA A 13 -27.28 -44.04 -16.69
N GLY A 14 -27.92 -43.22 -15.86
CA GLY A 14 -27.37 -41.95 -15.40
C GLY A 14 -26.29 -42.18 -14.36
N CYS A 15 -25.05 -41.83 -14.68
CA CYS A 15 -24.01 -41.66 -13.66
C CYS A 15 -24.33 -40.39 -12.85
N ASN A 16 -24.86 -40.55 -11.65
CA ASN A 16 -24.97 -39.47 -10.67
C ASN A 16 -23.55 -39.12 -10.19
N MET A 17 -22.97 -38.04 -10.71
CA MET A 17 -21.81 -37.42 -10.08
C MET A 17 -22.33 -36.48 -8.99
N SER A 18 -22.42 -36.99 -7.77
CA SER A 18 -22.63 -36.14 -6.60
C SER A 18 -21.39 -35.26 -6.42
N VAL A 19 -21.46 -34.02 -6.89
CA VAL A 19 -20.50 -32.99 -6.48
C VAL A 19 -20.83 -32.68 -5.02
N ASP A 20 -19.95 -33.11 -4.12
CA ASP A 20 -20.03 -32.77 -2.71
C ASP A 20 -19.80 -31.26 -2.56
N THR A 21 -20.88 -30.48 -2.54
CA THR A 21 -20.87 -29.06 -2.19
C THR A 21 -20.88 -28.90 -0.68
N GLY A 22 -19.93 -29.55 0.00
CA GLY A 22 -19.65 -29.24 1.39
C GLY A 22 -19.26 -27.76 1.51
N PRO A 23 -19.70 -27.03 2.55
CA PRO A 23 -19.22 -25.68 2.78
C PRO A 23 -17.70 -25.75 2.92
N VAL A 24 -16.98 -25.04 2.05
CA VAL A 24 -15.55 -24.81 2.19
C VAL A 24 -15.38 -23.94 3.44
N SER A 25 -15.27 -24.60 4.60
CA SER A 25 -14.92 -23.95 5.84
C SER A 25 -13.57 -23.28 5.62
N ALA A 26 -13.56 -21.94 5.62
CA ALA A 26 -12.33 -21.18 5.60
C ALA A 26 -11.42 -21.71 6.72
N PRO A 27 -10.11 -21.88 6.46
CA PRO A 27 -9.19 -22.31 7.50
C PRO A 27 -9.35 -21.40 8.72
N PRO A 28 -9.33 -21.96 9.95
CA PRO A 28 -9.46 -21.15 11.15
C PRO A 28 -8.38 -20.08 11.15
N VAL A 29 -8.80 -18.82 11.33
CA VAL A 29 -7.88 -17.70 11.53
C VAL A 29 -7.06 -18.02 12.77
N ARG A 30 -5.77 -18.35 12.58
CA ARG A 30 -4.86 -18.63 13.70
C ARG A 30 -4.77 -17.38 14.57
N SER A 31 -5.39 -17.44 15.74
CA SER A 31 -5.27 -16.44 16.80
C SER A 31 -3.98 -16.67 17.57
N GLY A 32 -2.88 -16.17 17.01
CA GLY A 32 -1.57 -16.03 17.64
C GLY A 32 -0.88 -14.79 17.06
N PRO A 33 0.22 -14.30 17.65
CA PRO A 33 1.03 -13.26 17.02
C PRO A 33 1.40 -13.73 15.61
N VAL A 34 0.99 -12.99 14.59
CA VAL A 34 1.35 -13.30 13.22
C VAL A 34 2.83 -12.96 13.08
N GLU A 35 3.66 -14.00 13.11
CA GLU A 35 5.10 -13.90 12.93
C GLU A 35 5.42 -13.53 11.48
N GLY A 36 6.44 -12.69 11.28
CA GLY A 36 6.93 -12.35 9.96
C GLY A 36 7.65 -13.53 9.28
N MET A 37 7.92 -13.39 7.99
CA MET A 37 8.72 -14.37 7.25
C MET A 37 10.13 -14.48 7.83
N SER A 38 10.72 -15.69 7.76
CA SER A 38 12.15 -15.84 8.05
C SER A 38 13.00 -15.02 7.07
N PRO A 39 14.26 -14.68 7.39
CA PRO A 39 15.09 -13.87 6.50
C PRO A 39 15.25 -14.45 5.08
N ALA A 40 15.34 -15.78 4.95
CA ALA A 40 15.44 -16.45 3.65
C ALA A 40 14.13 -16.34 2.84
N GLU A 41 12.99 -16.58 3.50
CA GLU A 41 11.67 -16.43 2.89
C GLU A 41 11.41 -14.98 2.48
N ALA A 42 11.76 -14.02 3.35
CA ALA A 42 11.59 -12.61 3.10
C ALA A 42 12.40 -12.13 1.88
N ASN A 43 13.65 -12.57 1.73
CA ASN A 43 14.47 -12.24 0.55
C ASN A 43 13.88 -12.85 -0.74
N SER A 44 13.44 -14.10 -0.69
CA SER A 44 12.79 -14.77 -1.83
C SER A 44 11.47 -14.09 -2.21
N ALA A 45 10.65 -13.74 -1.21
CA ALA A 45 9.43 -12.97 -1.38
C ALA A 45 9.72 -11.58 -1.96
N PHE A 46 10.76 -10.88 -1.48
CA PHE A 46 11.17 -9.57 -1.99
C PHE A 46 11.45 -9.59 -3.48
N VAL A 47 12.25 -10.56 -3.95
CA VAL A 47 12.56 -10.70 -5.37
C VAL A 47 11.30 -11.01 -6.19
N ALA A 48 10.47 -11.95 -5.72
CA ALA A 48 9.26 -12.36 -6.43
C ALA A 48 8.22 -11.22 -6.52
N VAL A 49 7.97 -10.53 -5.41
CA VAL A 49 7.02 -9.43 -5.34
C VAL A 49 7.51 -8.23 -6.14
N THR A 50 8.80 -7.88 -6.09
CA THR A 50 9.38 -6.81 -6.91
C THR A 50 9.12 -7.06 -8.39
N ARG A 51 9.40 -8.27 -8.88
CA ARG A 51 9.18 -8.64 -10.29
C ARG A 51 7.71 -8.51 -10.74
N ALA A 52 6.77 -8.62 -9.83
CA ALA A 52 5.34 -8.51 -10.12
C ALA A 52 4.83 -7.07 -9.97
N VAL A 53 5.23 -6.38 -8.91
CA VAL A 53 4.71 -5.04 -8.54
C VAL A 53 5.37 -3.93 -9.33
N GLU A 54 6.67 -4.02 -9.62
CA GLU A 54 7.43 -2.99 -10.34
C GLU A 54 6.79 -2.66 -11.70
N PRO A 55 6.64 -3.60 -12.65
CA PRO A 55 6.10 -3.27 -13.99
C PRO A 55 4.67 -2.72 -13.93
N VAL A 56 3.85 -3.21 -13.00
CA VAL A 56 2.48 -2.70 -12.78
C VAL A 56 2.51 -1.27 -12.23
N SER A 57 3.39 -0.99 -11.27
CA SER A 57 3.57 0.35 -10.71
C SER A 57 4.02 1.34 -11.77
N GLU A 58 4.98 0.95 -12.61
CA GLU A 58 5.42 1.79 -13.71
C GLU A 58 4.31 2.04 -14.75
N GLN A 59 3.50 1.01 -15.05
CA GLN A 59 2.36 1.13 -15.95
C GLN A 59 1.31 2.11 -15.40
N GLU A 60 0.93 1.96 -14.12
CA GLU A 60 0.01 2.88 -13.46
C GLU A 60 0.58 4.30 -13.39
N CYS A 61 1.87 4.43 -13.13
CA CYS A 61 2.57 5.72 -13.14
C CYS A 61 2.46 6.41 -14.50
N ARG A 62 2.81 5.71 -15.59
CA ARG A 62 2.74 6.24 -16.96
C ARG A 62 1.32 6.54 -17.40
N ALA A 63 0.33 5.77 -16.94
CA ALA A 63 -1.08 5.98 -17.28
C ALA A 63 -1.71 7.18 -16.56
N ARG A 64 -1.20 7.56 -15.38
CA ARG A 64 -1.81 8.57 -14.50
C ARG A 64 -1.09 9.90 -14.47
N THR A 65 0.14 9.95 -14.97
CA THR A 65 1.01 11.12 -14.85
C THR A 65 1.59 11.52 -16.21
N GLN A 66 1.96 12.79 -16.33
CA GLN A 66 2.68 13.32 -17.48
C GLN A 66 4.01 13.89 -16.99
N GLY A 67 5.13 13.43 -17.56
CA GLY A 67 6.47 13.95 -17.25
C GLY A 67 7.10 13.46 -15.93
N LEU A 68 6.43 12.56 -15.20
CA LEU A 68 7.01 11.92 -14.01
C LEU A 68 7.96 10.78 -14.43
N ASN A 69 9.08 10.63 -13.72
CA ASN A 69 9.98 9.50 -13.96
C ASN A 69 9.37 8.23 -13.35
N CYS A 70 8.92 7.31 -14.18
CA CYS A 70 8.26 6.08 -13.74
C CYS A 70 9.17 4.86 -13.64
N ASP A 71 10.50 5.01 -13.81
CA ASP A 71 11.48 3.93 -13.69
C ASP A 71 11.83 3.71 -12.22
N PHE A 72 11.10 2.83 -11.53
CA PHE A 72 11.31 2.56 -10.11
C PHE A 72 12.62 1.82 -9.86
N LEU A 73 13.29 2.14 -8.75
CA LEU A 73 14.34 1.31 -8.17
C LEU A 73 13.84 0.76 -6.85
N ILE A 74 13.56 -0.54 -6.78
CA ILE A 74 13.10 -1.18 -5.55
C ILE A 74 14.27 -1.93 -4.92
N ARG A 75 14.60 -1.61 -3.65
CA ARG A 75 15.80 -2.14 -2.99
C ARG A 75 15.61 -2.41 -1.51
N ILE A 76 16.51 -3.21 -0.96
CA ILE A 76 16.68 -3.38 0.48
C ILE A 76 17.73 -2.38 0.97
N ASP A 77 17.48 -1.75 2.11
CA ASP A 77 18.42 -0.86 2.77
C ASP A 77 19.74 -1.61 3.06
N PRO A 78 20.90 -1.06 2.67
CA PRO A 78 22.19 -1.70 2.93
C PRO A 78 22.55 -1.74 4.41
N ASP A 79 22.01 -0.84 5.25
CA ASP A 79 22.27 -0.85 6.69
C ASP A 79 21.49 -2.00 7.36
N PRO A 80 22.19 -3.03 7.90
CA PRO A 80 21.52 -4.14 8.57
C PRO A 80 20.84 -3.75 9.89
N ASN A 81 21.21 -2.60 10.47
CA ASN A 81 20.69 -2.11 11.74
C ASN A 81 19.60 -1.03 11.56
N ALA A 82 19.22 -0.72 10.33
CA ALA A 82 18.15 0.25 10.08
C ALA A 82 16.85 -0.20 10.76
N PRO A 83 16.13 0.72 11.45
CA PRO A 83 14.88 0.39 12.11
C PRO A 83 13.81 -0.08 11.11
N PRO A 84 12.73 -0.75 11.55
CA PRO A 84 11.65 -1.16 10.65
C PRO A 84 11.04 0.03 9.91
N ASN A 85 11.23 0.07 8.59
CA ASN A 85 10.64 1.07 7.71
C ASN A 85 10.55 0.60 6.25
N ALA A 86 9.57 1.13 5.52
CA ALA A 86 9.53 1.16 4.06
C ALA A 86 9.23 2.59 3.63
N TYR A 87 9.91 3.09 2.59
CA TYR A 87 9.72 4.48 2.18
C TYR A 87 10.06 4.72 0.71
N GLN A 88 9.34 5.67 0.13
CA GLN A 88 9.63 6.30 -1.15
C GLN A 88 10.63 7.46 -1.01
N SER A 89 11.58 7.54 -1.93
CA SER A 89 12.55 8.64 -2.07
C SER A 89 12.93 8.88 -3.54
N LEU A 90 13.78 9.88 -3.79
CA LEU A 90 14.41 10.11 -5.09
C LEU A 90 15.92 9.97 -4.96
N ASN A 91 16.57 9.33 -5.92
CA ASN A 91 18.02 9.37 -6.01
C ASN A 91 18.49 10.73 -6.58
N ARG A 92 19.83 10.91 -6.70
CA ARG A 92 20.41 12.16 -7.22
C ARG A 92 19.99 12.52 -8.65
N SER A 93 19.63 11.53 -9.47
CA SER A 93 19.15 11.75 -10.85
C SER A 93 17.63 11.92 -10.93
N GLY A 94 16.92 11.97 -9.80
CA GLY A 94 15.46 12.06 -9.75
C GLY A 94 14.74 10.74 -10.06
N ARG A 95 15.43 9.60 -10.06
CA ARG A 95 14.80 8.28 -10.18
C ARG A 95 14.06 7.94 -8.89
N PRO A 96 12.79 7.50 -8.94
CA PRO A 96 12.10 7.03 -7.75
C PRO A 96 12.75 5.77 -7.18
N VAL A 97 12.94 5.78 -5.87
CA VAL A 97 13.49 4.65 -5.12
C VAL A 97 12.53 4.25 -4.02
N ILE A 98 12.14 2.98 -4.00
CA ILE A 98 11.39 2.37 -2.91
C ILE A 98 12.39 1.53 -2.10
N THR A 99 12.57 1.87 -0.82
CA THR A 99 13.53 1.19 0.05
C THR A 99 12.80 0.47 1.18
N PHE A 100 13.16 -0.78 1.42
CA PHE A 100 12.71 -1.58 2.55
C PHE A 100 13.88 -1.88 3.49
N THR A 101 13.73 -1.68 4.80
CA THR A 101 14.74 -2.15 5.75
C THR A 101 14.57 -3.64 6.02
N ARG A 102 15.67 -4.32 6.40
CA ARG A 102 15.61 -5.75 6.76
C ARG A 102 14.67 -6.00 7.94
N ALA A 103 14.65 -5.09 8.90
CA ALA A 103 13.76 -5.13 10.05
C ALA A 103 12.29 -5.01 9.65
N MET A 104 11.96 -4.22 8.62
CA MET A 104 10.60 -4.17 8.04
C MET A 104 10.22 -5.49 7.38
N LEU A 105 11.11 -6.08 6.58
CA LEU A 105 10.84 -7.37 5.93
C LEU A 105 10.55 -8.47 6.94
N GLY A 106 11.24 -8.47 8.09
CA GLY A 106 10.98 -9.40 9.20
C GLY A 106 9.65 -9.18 9.93
N GLN A 107 8.93 -8.08 9.67
CA GLN A 107 7.58 -7.87 10.19
C GLN A 107 6.49 -8.32 9.22
N ILE A 108 6.81 -8.55 7.94
CA ILE A 108 5.83 -8.88 6.91
C ILE A 108 5.61 -10.40 6.88
N ALA A 109 4.35 -10.83 6.97
CA ALA A 109 3.99 -12.23 7.20
C ALA A 109 3.86 -13.05 5.92
N ASN A 110 3.60 -12.40 4.78
CA ASN A 110 3.39 -13.07 3.51
C ASN A 110 3.59 -12.12 2.31
N ARG A 111 3.52 -12.69 1.10
CA ARG A 111 3.73 -11.94 -0.15
C ARG A 111 2.62 -10.93 -0.45
N ASP A 112 1.38 -11.16 -0.04
CA ASP A 112 0.28 -10.20 -0.25
C ASP A 112 0.49 -8.94 0.59
N GLU A 113 0.93 -9.07 1.84
CA GLU A 113 1.32 -7.94 2.68
C GLU A 113 2.53 -7.18 2.12
N LEU A 114 3.55 -7.91 1.66
CA LEU A 114 4.71 -7.27 1.03
C LEU A 114 4.34 -6.50 -0.24
N ALA A 115 3.50 -7.11 -1.10
CA ALA A 115 3.02 -6.48 -2.32
C ALA A 115 2.20 -5.23 -2.01
N PHE A 116 1.37 -5.28 -0.96
CA PHE A 116 0.57 -4.15 -0.52
C PHE A 116 1.42 -2.97 -0.04
N VAL A 117 2.41 -3.21 0.83
CA VAL A 117 3.33 -2.16 1.28
C VAL A 117 4.15 -1.60 0.12
N MET A 118 4.65 -2.45 -0.78
CA MET A 118 5.42 -1.99 -1.94
C MET A 118 4.59 -1.15 -2.90
N SER A 119 3.34 -1.55 -3.13
CA SER A 119 2.38 -0.83 -3.95
C SER A 119 1.99 0.51 -3.33
N HIS A 120 1.89 0.59 -2.00
CA HIS A 120 1.65 1.82 -1.25
C HIS A 120 2.80 2.83 -1.43
N GLU A 121 4.06 2.39 -1.32
CA GLU A 121 5.22 3.27 -1.58
C GLU A 121 5.29 3.73 -3.04
N ALA A 122 4.95 2.87 -4.00
CA ALA A 122 4.82 3.27 -5.40
C ALA A 122 3.73 4.33 -5.58
N ALA A 123 2.58 4.17 -4.92
CA ALA A 123 1.48 5.12 -4.97
C ALA A 123 1.87 6.51 -4.43
N HIS A 124 2.72 6.60 -3.39
CA HIS A 124 3.27 7.88 -2.93
C HIS A 124 4.01 8.64 -4.03
N HIS A 125 4.79 7.92 -4.84
CA HIS A 125 5.47 8.54 -5.97
C HIS A 125 4.50 9.00 -7.05
N ILE A 126 3.58 8.12 -7.46
CA ILE A 126 2.61 8.38 -8.53
C ILE A 126 1.70 9.56 -8.20
N ARG A 127 1.32 9.72 -6.93
CA ARG A 127 0.50 10.84 -6.43
C ARG A 127 1.30 12.12 -6.13
N GLY A 128 2.62 12.10 -6.36
CA GLY A 128 3.50 13.25 -6.16
C GLY A 128 3.57 13.72 -4.70
N HIS A 129 3.37 12.84 -3.72
CA HIS A 129 3.26 13.22 -2.31
C HIS A 129 4.52 13.90 -1.77
N LEU A 130 5.71 13.51 -2.23
CA LEU A 130 6.96 14.16 -1.84
C LEU A 130 6.98 15.64 -2.26
N ALA A 131 6.62 15.94 -3.50
CA ALA A 131 6.59 17.31 -4.03
C ALA A 131 5.48 18.14 -3.36
N ARG A 132 4.27 17.58 -3.20
CA ARG A 132 3.13 18.24 -2.54
C ARG A 132 3.42 18.53 -1.07
N LYS A 133 4.10 17.62 -0.36
CA LYS A 133 4.57 17.83 1.02
C LYS A 133 5.56 18.97 1.10
N GLN A 134 6.55 19.02 0.19
CA GLN A 134 7.52 20.12 0.14
C GLN A 134 6.86 21.47 -0.17
N GLN A 135 5.92 21.51 -1.11
CA GLN A 135 5.15 22.72 -1.43
C GLN A 135 4.35 23.21 -0.22
N SER A 136 3.70 22.30 0.50
CA SER A 136 2.94 22.63 1.70
C SER A 136 3.84 23.15 2.82
N ALA A 137 5.04 22.59 2.98
CA ALA A 137 6.05 23.10 3.90
C ALA A 137 6.48 24.53 3.53
N VAL A 138 6.81 24.79 2.27
CA VAL A 138 7.20 26.13 1.81
C VAL A 138 6.06 27.13 2.03
N ALA A 139 4.82 26.78 1.69
CA ALA A 139 3.66 27.64 1.89
C ALA A 139 3.43 27.96 3.37
N GLY A 140 3.49 26.94 4.24
CA GLY A 140 3.37 27.13 5.69
C GLY A 140 4.48 28.01 6.26
N SER A 141 5.71 27.83 5.78
CA SER A 141 6.87 28.66 6.16
C SER A 141 6.66 30.13 5.81
N ILE A 142 6.26 30.43 4.57
CA ILE A 142 5.99 31.79 4.09
C ILE A 142 4.85 32.43 4.87
N LEU A 143 3.74 31.70 5.06
CA LEU A 143 2.57 32.21 5.76
C LEU A 143 2.90 32.62 7.20
N LEU A 144 3.54 31.72 7.96
CA LEU A 144 3.81 31.98 9.37
C LEU A 144 4.89 33.05 9.57
N ALA A 145 5.87 33.12 8.66
CA ALA A 145 6.84 34.22 8.61
C ALA A 145 6.18 35.58 8.34
N GLY A 146 5.25 35.63 7.39
CA GLY A 146 4.50 36.85 7.08
C GLY A 146 3.67 37.34 8.26
N LEU A 147 3.00 36.42 8.97
CA LEU A 147 2.27 36.73 10.21
C LEU A 147 3.21 37.26 11.32
N ALA A 148 4.36 36.61 11.53
CA ALA A 148 5.33 37.05 12.53
C ALA A 148 5.91 38.44 12.19
N SER A 149 6.18 38.70 10.91
CA SER A 149 6.63 40.02 10.44
C SER A 149 5.56 41.09 10.68
N ALA A 150 4.29 40.80 10.36
CA ALA A 150 3.17 41.72 10.55
C ALA A 150 2.90 42.05 12.02
N THR A 151 3.22 41.16 12.96
CA THR A 151 3.11 41.41 14.41
C THR A 151 4.35 42.07 15.01
N GLY A 152 5.34 42.45 14.19
CA GLY A 152 6.56 43.13 14.64
C GLY A 152 7.59 42.22 15.28
N ALA A 153 7.59 40.92 14.98
CA ALA A 153 8.61 40.00 15.48
C ALA A 153 10.02 40.39 14.99
N SER A 154 11.03 40.11 15.82
CA SER A 154 12.43 40.26 15.41
C SER A 154 12.79 39.29 14.28
N ASN A 155 13.91 39.52 13.59
CA ASN A 155 14.42 38.61 12.56
C ASN A 155 14.57 37.17 13.07
N ALA A 156 15.02 36.99 14.32
CA ALA A 156 15.10 35.66 14.95
C ALA A 156 13.72 35.05 15.21
N GLY A 157 12.71 35.86 15.53
CA GLY A 157 11.32 35.43 15.66
C GLY A 157 10.73 34.99 14.31
N ILE A 158 11.00 35.75 13.25
CA ILE A 158 10.58 35.41 11.88
C ILE A 158 11.22 34.09 11.42
N ALA A 159 12.51 33.89 11.66
CA ALA A 159 13.19 32.64 11.32
C ALA A 159 12.57 31.42 12.05
N ARG A 160 12.28 31.54 13.34
CA ARG A 160 11.57 30.48 14.08
C ARG A 160 10.17 30.23 13.53
N ALA A 161 9.46 31.28 13.14
CA ALA A 161 8.15 31.18 12.51
C ALA A 161 8.23 30.46 11.15
N GLN A 162 9.29 30.68 10.37
CA GLN A 162 9.54 29.94 9.13
C GLN A 162 9.69 28.44 9.38
N ASP A 163 10.47 28.04 10.39
CA ASP A 163 10.70 26.63 10.73
C ASP A 163 9.42 25.95 11.20
N ILE A 164 8.67 26.59 12.11
CA ILE A 164 7.39 26.07 12.60
C ILE A 164 6.38 25.97 11.46
N GLY A 165 6.31 27.00 10.62
CA GLY A 165 5.42 27.03 9.47
C GLY A 165 5.71 25.90 8.49
N ALA A 166 6.99 25.61 8.25
CA ALA A 166 7.40 24.50 7.40
C ALA A 166 6.96 23.15 7.98
N ILE A 167 7.16 22.93 9.27
CA ILE A 167 6.77 21.68 9.95
C ILE A 167 5.25 21.49 9.91
N VAL A 168 4.48 22.55 10.22
CA VAL A 168 3.02 22.51 10.20
C VAL A 168 2.51 22.25 8.79
N GLY A 169 3.02 23.01 7.81
CA GLY A 169 2.62 22.86 6.41
C GLY A 169 2.91 21.47 5.85
N ALA A 170 4.08 20.89 6.15
CA ALA A 170 4.42 19.53 5.73
C ALA A 170 3.47 18.45 6.30
N ARG A 171 2.79 18.74 7.42
CA ARG A 171 1.89 17.82 8.12
C ARG A 171 0.42 18.01 7.77
N THR A 172 0.02 19.17 7.24
CA THR A 172 -1.39 19.51 6.98
C THR A 172 -2.15 18.44 6.20
N TYR A 173 -1.51 17.83 5.19
CA TYR A 173 -2.12 16.84 4.30
C TYR A 173 -1.55 15.43 4.45
N SER A 174 -0.76 15.15 5.50
CA SER A 174 -0.09 13.85 5.60
C SER A 174 -1.09 12.70 5.71
N LYS A 175 -2.18 12.88 6.46
CA LYS A 175 -3.25 11.85 6.59
C LYS A 175 -3.93 11.58 5.24
N ASP A 176 -4.26 12.61 4.48
CA ASP A 176 -4.91 12.46 3.17
C ASP A 176 -4.01 11.75 2.16
N PHE A 177 -2.70 12.05 2.16
CA PHE A 177 -1.73 11.39 1.30
C PHE A 177 -1.64 9.88 1.56
N GLU A 178 -1.77 9.46 2.82
CA GLU A 178 -1.77 8.04 3.16
C GLU A 178 -3.02 7.33 2.63
N LEU A 179 -4.20 7.98 2.70
CA LEU A 179 -5.44 7.44 2.15
C LEU A 179 -5.40 7.38 0.61
N GLU A 180 -4.84 8.41 -0.05
CA GLU A 180 -4.61 8.42 -1.50
C GLU A 180 -3.65 7.29 -1.94
N ALA A 181 -2.61 7.05 -1.14
CA ALA A 181 -1.64 5.99 -1.37
C ALA A 181 -2.24 4.60 -1.12
N ASP A 182 -3.09 4.44 -0.11
CA ASP A 182 -3.81 3.18 0.16
C ASP A 182 -4.81 2.85 -0.95
N GLU A 183 -5.54 3.83 -1.48
CA GLU A 183 -6.46 3.63 -2.61
C GLU A 183 -5.70 3.13 -3.85
N LEU A 184 -4.67 3.84 -4.28
CA LEU A 184 -3.92 3.45 -5.48
C LEU A 184 -3.07 2.19 -5.23
N GLY A 185 -2.48 2.05 -4.05
CA GLY A 185 -1.73 0.86 -3.64
C GLY A 185 -2.60 -0.40 -3.66
N THR A 186 -3.88 -0.30 -3.28
CA THR A 186 -4.87 -1.39 -3.40
C THR A 186 -5.03 -1.84 -4.85
N ILE A 187 -5.14 -0.89 -5.79
CA ILE A 187 -5.31 -1.17 -7.23
C ILE A 187 -4.04 -1.84 -7.79
N ILE A 188 -2.85 -1.30 -7.48
CA ILE A 188 -1.57 -1.86 -7.93
C ILE A 188 -1.38 -3.28 -7.38
N THR A 189 -1.67 -3.50 -6.09
CA THR A 189 -1.58 -4.82 -5.44
C THR A 189 -2.39 -5.87 -6.19
N HIS A 190 -3.66 -5.56 -6.48
CA HIS A 190 -4.53 -6.46 -7.22
C HIS A 190 -4.01 -6.72 -8.63
N LYS A 191 -3.61 -5.67 -9.37
CA LYS A 191 -3.09 -5.79 -10.73
C LYS A 191 -1.77 -6.57 -10.80
N ALA A 192 -0.98 -6.57 -9.73
CA ALA A 192 0.23 -7.38 -9.59
C ALA A 192 -0.06 -8.85 -9.23
N GLY A 193 -1.32 -9.26 -9.13
CA GLY A 193 -1.74 -10.64 -8.86
C GLY A 193 -1.78 -11.01 -7.38
N TYR A 194 -1.77 -10.01 -6.48
CA TYR A 194 -1.86 -10.20 -5.04
C TYR A 194 -3.22 -9.78 -4.49
N ARG A 195 -3.57 -10.27 -3.30
CA ARG A 195 -4.87 -10.02 -2.67
C ARG A 195 -4.79 -8.82 -1.74
N PRO A 196 -5.31 -7.64 -2.11
CA PRO A 196 -5.29 -6.48 -1.22
C PRO A 196 -6.05 -6.72 0.10
N SER A 197 -7.09 -7.56 0.09
CA SER A 197 -7.82 -7.98 1.31
C SER A 197 -6.98 -8.81 2.29
N VAL A 198 -5.90 -9.44 1.83
CA VAL A 198 -4.91 -10.09 2.69
C VAL A 198 -3.84 -9.07 3.07
N GLY A 199 -3.33 -8.29 2.11
CA GLY A 199 -2.26 -7.34 2.36
C GLY A 199 -2.58 -6.26 3.39
N VAL A 200 -3.82 -5.75 3.39
CA VAL A 200 -4.27 -4.74 4.37
C VAL A 200 -4.23 -5.22 5.83
N ARG A 201 -4.19 -6.54 6.06
CA ARG A 201 -4.08 -7.11 7.41
C ARG A 201 -2.76 -6.75 8.08
N PHE A 202 -1.76 -6.30 7.31
CA PHE A 202 -0.52 -5.73 7.84
C PHE A 202 -0.79 -4.61 8.86
N PHE A 203 -1.76 -3.72 8.59
CA PHE A 203 -2.10 -2.62 9.51
C PHE A 203 -2.62 -3.08 10.86
N ASN A 204 -3.30 -4.23 10.92
CA ASN A 204 -3.83 -4.75 12.19
C ASN A 204 -2.72 -5.20 13.15
N ARG A 205 -1.49 -5.32 12.65
CA ARG A 205 -0.32 -5.78 13.40
C ARG A 205 0.63 -4.64 13.78
N LEU A 206 0.42 -3.45 13.20
CA LEU A 206 1.13 -2.25 13.61
C LEU A 206 0.44 -1.64 14.84
N PRO A 207 1.20 -1.14 15.82
CA PRO A 207 0.62 -0.34 16.88
C PRO A 207 -0.10 0.86 16.25
N ASP A 208 -1.31 1.17 16.72
CA ASP A 208 -1.98 2.40 16.31
C ASP A 208 -1.10 3.57 16.73
N PRO A 209 -0.57 4.39 15.79
CA PRO A 209 0.24 5.55 16.15
C PRO A 209 -0.56 6.57 16.99
N GLY A 210 -1.91 6.45 17.01
CA GLY A 210 -2.84 7.37 17.63
C GLY A 210 -2.83 8.73 16.92
N ASP A 211 -3.54 9.70 17.49
CA ASP A 211 -3.49 11.11 17.06
C ASP A 211 -2.19 11.81 17.52
N ARG A 212 -1.10 11.05 17.73
CA ARG A 212 0.19 11.67 17.99
C ARG A 212 0.51 12.54 16.80
N PHE A 213 0.54 13.85 17.06
CA PHE A 213 0.99 14.94 16.20
C PHE A 213 2.36 14.68 15.51
N LEU A 214 3.03 13.57 15.84
CA LEU A 214 4.35 13.13 15.39
C LEU A 214 4.34 11.87 14.49
N GLY A 215 3.20 11.18 14.31
CA GLY A 215 3.08 10.03 13.40
C GLY A 215 2.66 10.49 11.99
N SER A 216 3.43 10.14 10.96
CA SER A 216 3.08 10.45 9.56
C SER A 216 1.96 9.59 9.00
N HIS A 217 1.58 8.50 9.69
CA HIS A 217 0.54 7.56 9.25
C HIS A 217 -0.73 7.73 10.10
N PRO A 218 -1.92 7.90 9.49
CA PRO A 218 -3.19 8.01 10.21
C PRO A 218 -3.51 6.74 10.98
N ALA A 219 -4.48 6.84 11.90
CA ALA A 219 -4.98 5.70 12.64
C ALA A 219 -5.40 4.57 11.68
N ASN A 220 -5.02 3.35 12.03
CA ASN A 220 -5.24 2.15 11.21
C ASN A 220 -6.70 1.96 10.72
N PRO A 221 -7.78 2.35 11.44
CA PRO A 221 -9.15 2.15 10.99
C PRO A 221 -9.53 2.86 9.67
N ASP A 222 -9.05 4.08 9.46
CA ASP A 222 -9.38 4.86 8.25
C ASP A 222 -8.72 4.26 7.01
N ARG A 223 -7.47 3.81 7.17
CA ARG A 223 -6.68 3.12 6.15
C ARG A 223 -7.33 1.81 5.72
N VAL A 224 -7.72 0.99 6.70
CA VAL A 224 -8.43 -0.27 6.43
C VAL A 224 -9.77 0.00 5.73
N ARG A 225 -10.49 1.05 6.13
CA ARG A 225 -11.75 1.45 5.49
C ARG A 225 -11.55 1.82 4.01
N ILE A 226 -10.60 2.70 3.68
CA ILE A 226 -10.40 3.12 2.28
C ILE A 226 -9.98 1.96 1.38
N VAL A 227 -9.16 1.03 1.89
CA VAL A 227 -8.81 -0.20 1.15
C VAL A 227 -10.05 -1.04 0.86
N ASN A 228 -10.88 -1.30 1.87
CA ASN A 228 -12.11 -2.09 1.70
C ASN A 228 -13.13 -1.41 0.77
N GLU A 229 -13.25 -0.08 0.82
CA GLU A 229 -14.05 0.69 -0.13
C GLU A 229 -13.52 0.57 -1.55
N THR A 230 -12.21 0.68 -1.73
CA THR A 230 -11.54 0.55 -3.04
C THR A 230 -11.75 -0.84 -3.62
N ILE A 231 -11.57 -1.88 -2.81
CA ILE A 231 -11.82 -3.28 -3.20
C ILE A 231 -13.26 -3.45 -3.72
N ARG A 232 -14.26 -2.91 -2.99
CA ARG A 232 -15.67 -3.00 -3.39
C ARG A 232 -15.96 -2.19 -4.65
N ARG A 233 -15.43 -0.97 -4.74
CA ARG A 233 -15.66 -0.05 -5.87
C ARG A 233 -15.16 -0.62 -7.19
N TYR A 234 -14.02 -1.32 -7.17
CA TYR A 234 -13.37 -1.81 -8.38
C TYR A 234 -13.40 -3.34 -8.54
N ASN A 235 -14.12 -4.06 -7.67
CA ASN A 235 -14.22 -5.52 -7.67
C ASN A 235 -12.84 -6.24 -7.68
N LEU A 236 -11.99 -5.91 -6.70
CA LEU A 236 -10.57 -6.29 -6.66
C LEU A 236 -10.27 -7.55 -5.81
N ASN A 237 -11.23 -8.45 -5.65
CA ASN A 237 -11.07 -9.70 -4.89
C ASN A 237 -11.60 -10.90 -5.67
#